data_AF-A0A372BWF9-F1
#
_entry.id   AF-A0A372BWF9-F1
#
_cell.length_a   1.000
_cell.length_b   1.000
_cell.length_c   1.000
_cell.angle_alpha   90.00
_cell.angle_beta   90.00
_cell.angle_gamma   90.00
#
_symmetry.space_group_name_H-M   'P 1'
#
loop_
_entity.id
_entity.type
_entity.pdbx_description
1 polymer ?
#
loop_
_entity_poly.entity_id
_entity_poly.type
_entity_poly.pdbx_seq_one_letter_code
_entity_poly.pdbx_strand_id
1 'polypeptide(L)' 'MAGGFIMDRKQLLERRDELIQRLDAIRRDLGGGLDRDLEEQAQQLENQEALMEIARIAEAELAEVERKLAEFDSSGD' A
#
# COMPACT_ATOMS: atom_id res chain seq x y z
N MET A 1 22.05 -14.25 -2.96
CA MET A 1 21.59 -13.38 -4.05
C MET A 1 20.09 -13.48 -4.13
N ALA A 2 19.40 -12.33 -4.06
CA ALA A 2 17.95 -12.25 -4.00
C ALA A 2 17.33 -12.99 -5.20
N GLY A 3 16.54 -14.03 -4.92
CA GLY A 3 15.66 -14.60 -5.93
C GLY A 3 14.60 -13.56 -6.24
N GLY A 4 14.80 -12.77 -7.29
CA GLY A 4 13.74 -11.95 -7.86
C GLY A 4 12.65 -12.91 -8.31
N PHE A 5 11.58 -13.03 -7.52
CA PHE A 5 10.40 -13.75 -7.93
C PHE A 5 9.87 -13.03 -9.16
N ILE A 6 10.06 -13.61 -10.34
CA ILE A 6 9.46 -13.11 -11.57
C ILE A 6 7.97 -13.37 -11.41
N MET A 7 7.24 -12.38 -10.92
CA MET A 7 5.78 -12.40 -10.92
C MET A 7 5.32 -12.30 -12.37
N ASP A 8 4.41 -13.17 -12.77
CA ASP A 8 3.74 -13.05 -14.06
C ASP A 8 2.76 -11.85 -14.06
N ARG A 9 2.28 -11.46 -15.25
CA ARG A 9 1.34 -10.34 -15.40
C ARG A 9 0.09 -10.48 -14.53
N LYS A 10 -0.42 -11.70 -14.35
CA LYS A 10 -1.62 -11.96 -13.54
C LYS A 10 -1.30 -11.72 -12.06
N GLN A 11 -0.17 -12.22 -11.57
CA GLN A 11 0.28 -12.00 -10.19
C GLN A 11 0.55 -10.52 -9.91
N LEU A 12 1.11 -9.78 -10.87
CA LEU A 12 1.29 -8.33 -10.75
C LEU A 12 -0.06 -7.59 -10.67
N LEU A 13 -1.07 -8.00 -11.46
CA LEU A 13 -2.42 -7.42 -11.38
C LEU A 13 -3.09 -7.72 -10.04
N GLU A 14 -3.04 -8.96 -9.57
CA GLU A 14 -3.56 -9.35 -8.25
C GLU A 14 -2.89 -8.54 -7.14
N ARG A 15 -1.56 -8.39 -7.20
CA ARG A 15 -0.80 -7.62 -6.22
C ARG A 15 -1.16 -6.13 -6.24
N ARG A 16 -1.35 -5.54 -7.42
CA ARG A 16 -1.81 -4.16 -7.58
C ARG A 16 -3.17 -3.96 -6.89
N ASP A 17 -4.12 -4.85 -7.16
CA ASP A 17 -5.48 -4.75 -6.63
C ASP A 17 -5.50 -4.92 -5.10
N GLU A 18 -4.68 -5.82 -4.55
CA GLU A 18 -4.46 -5.95 -3.10
C GLU A 18 -3.92 -4.65 -2.47
N LEU A 19 -2.90 -4.05 -3.10
CA LEU A 19 -2.28 -2.82 -2.59
C LEU A 19 -3.26 -1.65 -2.62
N ILE A 20 -4.07 -1.52 -3.68
CA ILE A 20 -5.13 -0.51 -3.77
C ILE A 20 -6.16 -0.71 -2.65
N GLN A 21 -6.66 -1.93 -2.45
CA GLN A 21 -7.63 -2.22 -1.39
C GLN A 21 -7.05 -1.91 0.01
N ARG A 22 -5.78 -2.24 0.23
CA ARG A 22 -5.09 -1.95 1.51
C ARG A 22 -4.94 -0.45 1.74
N LEU A 23 -4.55 0.31 0.71
CA LEU A 23 -4.43 1.76 0.79
C LEU A 23 -5.79 2.44 1.06
N ASP A 24 -6.86 1.95 0.42
CA ASP A 24 -8.20 2.46 0.67
C ASP A 24 -8.68 2.20 2.10
N ALA A 25 -8.36 1.03 2.67
CA ALA A 25 -8.64 0.74 4.08
C ALA A 25 -7.89 1.69 5.01
N ILE A 26 -6.57 1.86 4.80
CA ILE A 26 -5.74 2.77 5.61
C ILE A 26 -6.25 4.21 5.54
N ARG A 27 -6.64 4.69 4.34
CA ARG A 27 -7.19 6.04 4.16
C ARG A 27 -8.50 6.25 4.91
N ARG A 28 -9.35 5.22 5.01
CA ARG A 28 -10.59 5.27 5.80
C ARG A 28 -10.28 5.34 7.30
N ASP A 29 -9.33 4.54 7.77
CA ASP A 29 -8.92 4.50 9.18
C ASP A 29 -8.29 5.83 9.61
N LEU A 30 -7.46 6.45 8.75
CA LEU A 30 -6.90 7.79 8.99
C LEU A 30 -7.96 8.90 8.99
N GLY A 31 -9.06 8.72 8.23
CA GLY A 31 -10.16 9.69 8.14
C GLY A 31 -11.18 9.62 9.28
N GLY A 32 -11.10 8.61 10.16
CA GLY A 32 -12.09 8.31 11.19
C GLY A 32 -12.17 9.29 12.38
N GLY A 33 -11.22 10.22 12.50
CA GLY A 33 -11.16 11.20 13.58
C GLY A 33 -10.56 10.65 14.88
N LEU A 34 -9.97 11.53 15.68
CA LEU A 34 -9.42 11.20 17.00
C LEU A 34 -10.54 11.29 18.05
N ASP A 35 -10.68 10.27 18.89
CA ASP A 35 -11.55 10.32 20.06
C ASP A 35 -11.01 11.35 21.07
N ARG A 36 -11.90 11.93 21.88
CA ARG A 36 -11.59 13.13 22.69
C ARG A 36 -10.91 12.81 24.03
N ASP A 37 -10.74 11.54 24.37
CA ASP A 37 -10.05 11.15 25.60
C ASP A 37 -8.53 11.33 25.44
N LEU A 38 -7.89 12.02 26.39
CA LEU A 38 -6.48 12.40 26.31
C LEU A 38 -5.53 11.18 26.35
N GLU A 39 -5.93 10.11 27.04
CA GLU A 39 -5.16 8.86 27.08
C GLU A 39 -5.28 8.08 25.76
N GLU A 40 -6.47 8.07 25.16
CA GLU A 40 -6.70 7.45 23.84
C GLU A 40 -6.07 8.28 22.71
N GLN A 41 -5.99 9.60 22.85
CA GLN A 41 -5.42 10.49 21.85
C GLN A 41 -3.95 10.20 21.56
N ALA A 42 -3.14 9.92 22.59
CA ALA A 42 -1.72 9.59 22.40
C ALA A 42 -1.56 8.28 21.59
N GLN A 43 -2.34 7.25 21.93
CA GLN A 43 -2.33 5.97 21.22
C GLN A 43 -2.82 6.13 19.78
N GLN A 44 -3.84 6.95 19.56
CA GLN A 44 -4.37 7.18 18.22
C GLN A 44 -3.41 7.98 17.34
N LEU A 45 -2.64 8.91 17.89
CA LEU A 45 -1.57 9.60 17.16
C LEU A 45 -0.47 8.61 16.72
N GLU A 46 -0.01 7.74 17.62
CA GLU A 46 0.96 6.69 17.28
C GLU A 46 0.40 5.76 16.18
N ASN A 47 -0.88 5.37 16.29
CA ASN A 47 -1.55 4.55 15.27
C ASN A 47 -1.62 5.28 13.92
N GLN A 48 -1.92 6.58 13.91
CA GLN A 48 -1.93 7.37 12.68
C GLN A 48 -0.54 7.44 12.04
N GLU A 49 0.51 7.67 12.83
CA GLU A 49 1.89 7.68 12.33
C GLU A 49 2.29 6.32 11.74
N ALA A 50 1.96 5.22 12.42
CA ALA A 50 2.18 3.87 11.91
C ALA A 50 1.41 3.60 10.62
N LEU A 51 0.14 3.99 10.55
CA LEU A 51 -0.70 3.84 9.35
C LEU A 51 -0.16 4.68 8.18
N MET A 52 0.34 5.88 8.42
CA MET A 52 0.97 6.72 7.39
C MET A 52 2.24 6.06 6.83
N GLU A 53 3.08 5.47 7.67
CA GLU A 53 4.28 4.77 7.19
C GLU A 53 3.92 3.51 6.38
N ILE A 54 2.92 2.75 6.83
CA ILE A 54 2.41 1.60 6.07
C ILE A 54 1.86 2.06 4.72
N ALA A 55 1.11 3.17 4.67
CA ALA A 55 0.61 3.74 3.42
C ALA A 55 1.76 4.14 2.49
N ARG A 56 2.78 4.83 3.00
CA ARG A 56 3.96 5.25 2.22
C ARG A 56 4.67 4.06 1.58
N ILE A 57 4.87 2.98 2.34
CA ILE A 57 5.51 1.75 1.84
C ILE A 57 4.63 1.08 0.78
N ALA A 58 3.31 0.98 1.02
CA ALA A 58 2.38 0.37 0.08
C ALA A 58 2.25 1.18 -1.23
N GLU A 59 2.31 2.52 -1.18
CA GLU A 59 2.35 3.39 -2.37
C GLU A 59 3.64 3.18 -3.17
N ALA A 60 4.78 3.04 -2.51
CA ALA A 60 6.05 2.76 -3.17
C ALA A 60 6.03 1.38 -3.88
N GLU A 61 5.47 0.36 -3.21
CA GLU A 61 5.30 -0.97 -3.79
C GLU A 61 4.32 -0.95 -4.97
N LEU A 62 3.19 -0.24 -4.85
CA LEU A 62 2.20 -0.10 -5.91
C LEU A 62 2.84 0.53 -7.16
N ALA A 63 3.60 1.60 -6.98
CA ALA A 63 4.31 2.25 -8.09
C ALA A 63 5.33 1.30 -8.75
N GLU A 64 5.96 0.39 -8.00
CA GLU A 64 6.85 -0.63 -8.58
C GLU A 64 6.08 -1.69 -9.37
N VAL A 65 4.96 -2.17 -8.85
CA VAL A 65 4.08 -3.12 -9.53
C VAL A 65 3.53 -2.53 -10.83
N GLU A 66 3.09 -1.27 -10.80
CA GLU A 66 2.60 -0.55 -11.99
C GLU A 66 3.68 -0.37 -13.05
N ARG A 67 4.92 -0.04 -12.65
CA ARG A 67 6.06 0.03 -13.58
C ARG A 67 6.31 -1.33 -14.25
N LYS A 68 6.34 -2.41 -13.48
CA LYS A 68 6.53 -3.77 -14.01
C LYS A 68 5.41 -4.19 -14.95
N LEU A 69 4.16 -3.83 -14.65
CA LEU A 69 3.01 -4.06 -15.53
C LEU A 69 3.15 -3.29 -16.85
N ALA A 70 3.55 -2.03 -16.80
CA ALA A 70 3.78 -1.22 -17.99
C ALA A 70 4.91 -1.78 -18.86
N GLU A 71 6.01 -2.24 -18.25
CA GLU A 71 7.10 -2.93 -18.95
C GLU A 71 6.61 -4.21 -19.63
N PHE A 72 5.81 -5.03 -18.92
CA PHE A 72 5.19 -6.25 -19.46
C PHE A 72 4.29 -5.95 -20.67
N ASP A 73 3.44 -4.92 -20.57
CA ASP A 73 2.51 -4.53 -21.64
C ASP A 73 3.27 -3.94 -22.85
N SER A 74 4.37 -3.21 -22.63
CA SER A 74 5.21 -2.65 -23.70
C SER A 74 6.14 -3.66 -24.38
N SER A 75 6.45 -4.78 -23.72
CA SER A 75 7.33 -5.83 -24.24
C SER A 75 6.57 -6.95 -24.96
N GLY A 76 5.23 -6.84 -25.02
CA GLY A 76 4.32 -7.85 -25.54
C GLY A 76 3.64 -7.52 -26.87
N ASP A 77 4.12 -6.52 -27.61
CA ASP A 77 3.66 -6.14 -28.97
C ASP A 77 4.68 -6.54 -30.06
#